data_AF-A0A4Q4ZRI4-F1
#
_entry.id   AF-A0A4Q4ZRI4-F1
#
_cell.length_a   1.000
_cell.length_b   1.000
_cell.length_c   1.000
_cell.angle_alpha   90.00
_cell.angle_beta   90.00
_cell.angle_gamma   90.00
#
_symmetry.space_group_name_H-M   'P 1'
#
loop_
_entity.id
_entity.type
_entity.pdbx_description
1 polymer ?
#
loop_
_entity_poly.entity_id
_entity_poly.type
_entity_poly.pdbx_seq_one_letter_code
_entity_poly.pdbx_strand_id
1 'polypeptide(L)' 'MPATVLAGNNLMEYQSWGKHKDGCVFRQNAVTTVYSTGHASLATLPDGSRDYMVCYAQTPKPKSDVYRTTRIQRFT' A
#
# COMPACT_ATOMS: atom_id res chain seq x y z
N MET A 1 2.18 -4.45 -4.20
CA MET A 1 1.90 -4.81 -2.80
C MET A 1 0.86 -5.93 -2.80
N PRO A 2 1.19 -7.13 -2.30
CA PRO A 2 0.18 -8.13 -1.97
C PRO A 2 -0.66 -7.65 -0.77
N ALA A 3 -1.89 -8.14 -0.65
CA ALA A 3 -2.75 -7.89 0.51
C ALA A 3 -3.26 -9.19 1.11
N THR A 4 -3.44 -9.19 2.43
CA THR A 4 -4.05 -10.26 3.19
C THR A 4 -5.22 -9.68 3.97
N VAL A 5 -6.38 -10.33 3.89
CA VAL A 5 -7.62 -9.91 4.55
C VAL A 5 -8.04 -10.98 5.54
N LEU A 6 -8.66 -10.58 6.65
CA LEU A 6 -9.32 -11.51 7.56
C LEU A 6 -10.58 -12.05 6.87
N ALA A 7 -10.56 -13.33 6.51
CA ALA A 7 -11.66 -14.07 5.90
C ALA A 7 -12.41 -14.97 6.90
N GLY A 8 -11.78 -15.30 8.04
CA GLY A 8 -12.39 -16.01 9.16
C GLY A 8 -12.64 -15.11 10.37
N ASN A 9 -12.71 -15.70 11.56
CA ASN A 9 -13.06 -14.97 12.80
C ASN A 9 -11.92 -14.92 13.84
N ASN A 10 -10.79 -15.60 13.60
CA ASN A 10 -9.69 -15.69 14.56
C ASN A 10 -8.38 -15.20 13.94
N LEU A 11 -7.86 -14.07 14.44
CA LEU A 11 -6.62 -13.45 13.96
C LEU A 11 -5.39 -14.35 14.13
N MET A 12 -5.41 -15.31 15.06
CA MET A 12 -4.29 -16.18 15.36
C MET A 12 -4.27 -17.47 14.53
N GLU A 13 -5.32 -17.74 13.76
CA GLU A 13 -5.42 -18.92 12.88
C GLU A 13 -5.05 -18.55 11.45
N TYR A 14 -4.02 -19.18 10.88
CA TYR A 14 -3.56 -18.82 9.53
C TYR A 14 -4.65 -19.03 8.46
N GLN A 15 -5.56 -19.99 8.65
CA GLN A 15 -6.68 -20.27 7.75
C GLN A 15 -7.71 -19.13 7.73
N SER A 16 -7.76 -18.31 8.78
CA SER A 16 -8.61 -17.13 8.82
C SER A 16 -8.07 -16.00 7.93
N TRP A 17 -6.86 -16.13 7.36
CA TRP A 17 -6.26 -15.12 6.51
C TRP A 17 -6.33 -15.52 5.03
N GLY A 18 -7.04 -14.71 4.24
CA GLY A 18 -7.10 -14.83 2.79
C GLY A 18 -6.07 -13.92 2.12
N LYS A 19 -5.14 -14.49 1.34
CA LYS A 19 -4.25 -13.71 0.48
C LYS A 19 -4.94 -13.38 -0.84
N HIS A 20 -4.96 -12.12 -1.23
CA HIS A 20 -5.49 -11.70 -2.55
C HIS A 20 -4.65 -12.32 -3.67
N LYS A 21 -5.31 -12.97 -4.65
CA LYS A 21 -4.64 -13.76 -5.70
C LYS A 21 -4.64 -13.09 -7.08
N ASP A 22 -5.46 -12.06 -7.31
CA ASP A 22 -5.61 -11.41 -8.62
C ASP A 22 -4.54 -10.33 -8.87
N GLY A 23 -3.34 -10.53 -8.33
CA GLY A 23 -2.20 -9.65 -8.46
C GLY A 23 -1.97 -8.73 -7.26
N CYS A 24 -1.26 -7.63 -7.49
CA CYS A 24 -0.99 -6.63 -6.47
C CYS A 24 -2.15 -5.65 -6.34
N VAL A 25 -2.63 -5.41 -5.11
CA VAL A 25 -3.68 -4.41 -4.84
C VAL A 25 -3.20 -2.97 -5.00
N PHE A 26 -1.88 -2.76 -4.95
CA PHE A 26 -1.25 -1.49 -5.27
C PHE A 26 0.07 -1.73 -5.98
N ARG A 27 0.34 -1.01 -7.07
CA ARG A 27 1.50 -1.24 -7.93
C ARG A 27 2.02 0.08 -8.51
N GLN A 28 3.22 0.02 -9.06
CA GLN A 28 3.80 1.12 -9.81
C GLN A 28 2.86 1.63 -10.90
N ASN A 29 2.95 2.93 -11.19
CA ASN A 29 2.31 3.57 -12.31
C ASN A 29 3.38 4.27 -13.16
N ALA A 30 3.81 3.60 -14.23
CA ALA A 30 4.84 4.11 -15.12
C ALA A 30 4.38 5.35 -15.90
N VAL A 31 3.08 5.49 -16.18
CA VAL A 31 2.52 6.67 -16.88
C VAL A 31 2.73 7.92 -16.04
N THR A 32 2.52 7.83 -14.73
CA THR A 32 2.74 8.94 -13.79
C THR A 32 4.14 8.91 -13.16
N THR A 33 5.06 8.10 -13.67
CA THR A 33 6.45 8.01 -13.20
C THR A 33 6.59 7.63 -11.72
N VAL A 34 5.71 6.75 -11.22
CA VAL A 34 5.70 6.27 -9.82
C VAL A 34 6.15 4.81 -9.79
N TYR A 35 7.29 4.54 -9.18
CA TYR A 35 7.92 3.22 -9.14
C TYR A 35 8.11 2.73 -7.71
N SER A 36 8.30 1.41 -7.57
CA SER A 36 8.71 0.78 -6.31
C SER A 36 7.83 1.20 -5.12
N THR A 37 6.50 1.16 -5.28
CA THR A 37 5.58 1.52 -4.18
C THR A 37 5.57 0.44 -3.10
N GLY A 38 5.75 0.80 -1.82
CA GLY A 38 5.80 -0.18 -0.73
C GLY A 38 5.63 0.40 0.68
N HIS A 39 5.66 -0.51 1.68
CA HIS A 39 5.67 -0.23 3.12
C HIS A 39 4.66 0.84 3.54
N ALA A 40 3.38 0.53 3.28
CA ALA A 40 2.29 1.45 3.52
C ALA A 40 1.84 1.48 4.99
N SER A 41 1.33 2.62 5.40
CA SER A 41 0.55 2.83 6.63
C SER A 41 -0.80 3.44 6.26
N LEU A 42 -1.80 3.26 7.12
CA LEU A 42 -3.11 3.87 6.97
C LEU A 42 -3.26 5.00 7.98
N ALA A 43 -3.85 6.11 7.54
CA ALA A 43 -4.15 7.26 8.39
C ALA A 43 -5.53 7.80 8.05
N THR A 44 -6.28 8.19 9.08
CA THR A 44 -7.58 8.85 8.94
C THR A 44 -7.40 10.34 9.25
N LEU A 45 -8.17 11.21 8.60
CA LEU A 45 -8.20 12.62 8.95
C LEU A 45 -8.65 12.84 10.41
N PRO A 46 -8.29 13.97 11.02
CA PRO A 46 -8.72 14.32 12.37
C PRO A 46 -10.25 14.32 12.56
N ASP A 47 -10.99 14.63 11.50
CA ASP A 47 -12.47 14.64 11.49
C ASP A 47 -13.10 13.28 11.21
N GLY A 48 -12.30 12.21 11.02
CA GLY A 48 -12.79 10.86 10.73
C GLY A 48 -13.36 10.67 9.33
N SER A 49 -13.37 11.69 8.47
CA SER A 49 -14.16 11.69 7.23
C SER A 49 -13.55 10.88 6.09
N ARG A 50 -12.23 10.68 6.11
CA ARG A 50 -11.47 10.13 4.98
C ARG A 50 -10.25 9.35 5.45
N ASP A 51 -10.05 8.21 4.80
CA ASP A 51 -8.87 7.38 4.95
C ASP A 51 -7.86 7.61 3.82
N TYR A 52 -6.59 7.59 4.21
CA TYR A 52 -5.44 7.82 3.36
C TYR A 52 -4.43 6.69 3.52
N MET A 53 -3.87 6.28 2.38
CA MET A 53 -2.72 5.40 2.35
C MET A 53 -1.47 6.27 2.26
N VAL A 54 -0.56 6.08 3.22
CA VAL A 54 0.77 6.69 3.25
C VAL A 54 1.76 5.61 2.84
N CYS A 55 2.54 5.83 1.80
CA CYS A 55 3.53 4.85 1.34
C CYS A 55 4.81 5.54 0.86
N TYR A 56 5.87 4.78 0.66
CA TYR A 56 7.00 5.28 -0.12
C TYR A 56 6.82 4.96 -1.61
N ALA A 57 7.40 5.82 -2.45
CA ALA A 57 7.59 5.55 -3.87
C ALA A 57 8.88 6.20 -4.40
N GLN A 58 9.27 5.82 -5.60
CA GLN A 58 10.40 6.40 -6.35
C GLN A 58 9.88 7.12 -7.60
N THR A 59 10.53 8.21 -7.99
CA THR A 59 10.45 8.79 -9.34
C THR A 59 11.60 8.23 -10.19
N PRO A 60 11.51 8.20 -11.53
CA PRO A 60 12.53 7.59 -12.38
C PRO A 60 13.88 8.32 -12.28
N LYS A 61 14.97 7.56 -12.29
CA LYS A 61 16.39 7.95 -12.09
C LYS A 61 16.85 8.26 -10.65
N PRO A 62 16.76 7.30 -9.71
CA PRO A 62 17.66 7.29 -8.58
C PRO A 62 18.43 5.97 -8.46
N LYS A 63 19.61 5.99 -7.82
CA LYS A 63 20.21 4.76 -7.29
C LYS A 63 19.17 4.09 -6.37
N SER A 64 19.02 2.76 -6.50
CA SER A 64 17.86 1.98 -6.04
C SER A 64 17.56 2.03 -4.54
N ASP A 65 18.43 2.68 -3.76
CA ASP A 65 18.55 2.66 -2.32
C ASP A 65 18.36 4.03 -1.63
N VAL A 66 18.56 5.17 -2.33
CA VAL A 66 18.66 6.48 -1.64
C VAL A 66 17.41 7.38 -1.78
N TYR A 67 16.64 7.28 -2.85
CA TYR A 67 15.61 8.30 -3.15
C TYR A 67 14.18 7.73 -3.11
N ARG A 68 13.69 7.47 -1.90
CA ARG A 68 12.28 7.19 -1.64
C ARG A 68 11.61 8.45 -1.10
N THR A 69 10.49 8.84 -1.68
CA THR A 69 9.67 9.93 -1.17
C THR A 69 8.38 9.39 -0.56
N THR A 70 7.93 10.03 0.52
CA THR A 70 6.62 9.75 1.09
C THR A 70 5.53 10.27 0.16
N ARG A 71 4.52 9.44 -0.09
CA ARG A 71 3.32 9.80 -0.85
C ARG A 71 2.09 9.47 -0.04
N ILE A 72 1.10 10.35 -0.13
CA ILE A 72 -0.18 10.24 0.57
C ILE A 72 -1.26 10.32 -0.50
N GLN A 73 -2.15 9.34 -0.53
CA GLN A 73 -3.32 9.36 -1.42
C GLN A 73 -4.55 8.87 -0.68
N ARG A 74 -5.70 9.45 -1.03
CA ARG A 74 -6.99 8.94 -0.57
C ARG A 74 -7.22 7.55 -1.16
N PHE A 75 -7.81 6.64 -0.38
CA PHE A 75 -8.31 5.37 -0.88
C PHE A 75 -9.76 5.17 -0.44
N THR A 76 -10.46 4.28 -1.14
CA THR A 76 -11.88 3.93 -0.96
C THR A 76 -12.02 2.43 -1.06
#